data_AF-A0AAW9HEM0-F1
#
_entry.id   AF-A0AAW9HEM0-F1
#
_cell.length_a   1.000
_cell.length_b   1.000
_cell.length_c   1.000
_cell.angle_alpha   90.00
_cell.angle_beta   90.00
_cell.angle_gamma   90.00
#
_symmetry.space_group_name_H-M   'P 1'
#
loop_
_entity.id
_entity.type
_entity.pdbx_description
1 polymer ?
#
loop_
_entity_poly.entity_id
_entity_poly.type
_entity_poly.pdbx_seq_one_letter_code
_entity_poly.pdbx_strand_id
1 'polypeptide(L)'
;PLNPDTDGDGLTDGDEVTGAKNGGKATNPNKADTDGDGINDGDEIKNGTDPLNPNDPGKAAPKTKKVKKAKGLTATGADVASLAVFALLAAGAGSVAIRRRKK
;
A
#
# COMPACT_ATOMS: atom_id res chain seq x y z
N PRO A 1 0.11 -26.74 14.24
CA PRO A 1 0.05 -25.30 13.91
C PRO A 1 1.34 -24.60 14.34
N LEU A 2 2.03 -23.93 13.41
CA LEU A 2 3.34 -23.28 13.65
C LEU A 2 3.26 -21.75 13.67
N ASN A 3 2.08 -21.17 13.39
CA ASN A 3 1.86 -19.74 13.50
C ASN A 3 1.26 -19.45 14.88
N PRO A 4 1.98 -18.74 15.78
CA PRO A 4 1.46 -18.39 17.10
C PRO A 4 0.56 -17.13 17.10
N ASP A 5 0.45 -16.43 15.98
CA ASP A 5 -0.37 -15.21 15.75
C ASP A 5 -1.18 -15.45 14.48
N THR A 6 -2.35 -16.09 14.62
CA THR A 6 -3.08 -16.68 13.49
C THR A 6 -3.62 -15.65 12.51
N ASP A 7 -3.95 -14.44 12.96
CA ASP A 7 -4.49 -13.36 12.13
C ASP A 7 -3.49 -12.22 11.80
N GLY A 8 -2.32 -12.22 12.44
CA GLY A 8 -1.21 -11.32 12.12
C GLY A 8 -1.41 -9.90 12.66
N ASP A 9 -2.15 -9.74 13.76
CA ASP A 9 -2.47 -8.46 14.37
C ASP A 9 -1.42 -7.99 15.41
N GLY A 10 -0.51 -8.90 15.78
CA GLY A 10 0.56 -8.67 16.75
C GLY A 10 0.25 -9.12 18.18
N LEU A 11 -0.85 -9.83 18.39
CA LEU A 11 -1.15 -10.63 19.58
C LEU A 11 -0.90 -12.10 19.27
N THR A 12 -0.58 -12.90 20.29
CA THR A 12 -0.50 -14.35 20.09
C THR A 12 -1.86 -14.98 20.34
N ASP A 13 -2.18 -16.08 19.66
CA ASP A 13 -3.43 -16.82 19.84
C ASP A 13 -3.71 -17.09 21.33
N GLY A 14 -2.64 -17.35 22.10
CA GLY A 14 -2.72 -17.57 23.54
C GLY A 14 -3.06 -16.29 24.32
N ASP A 15 -2.45 -15.15 23.99
CA ASP A 15 -2.76 -13.85 24.61
C ASP A 15 -4.21 -13.43 24.34
N GLU A 16 -4.70 -13.70 23.14
CA GLU A 16 -6.07 -13.39 22.70
C GLU A 16 -7.10 -14.27 23.39
N VAL A 17 -6.88 -15.59 23.43
CA VAL A 17 -7.80 -16.52 24.11
C VAL A 17 -7.83 -16.28 25.62
N THR A 18 -6.70 -15.92 26.21
CA THR A 18 -6.63 -15.65 27.66
C THR A 18 -7.01 -14.23 28.03
N GLY A 19 -7.02 -13.31 27.06
CA GLY A 19 -7.15 -11.88 27.31
C GLY A 19 -5.99 -11.29 28.12
N ALA A 20 -4.82 -11.95 28.15
CA ALA A 20 -3.69 -11.53 28.99
C ALA A 20 -3.22 -10.09 28.70
N LYS A 21 -3.42 -9.64 27.46
CA LYS A 21 -3.08 -8.29 27.00
C LYS A 21 -4.25 -7.29 27.09
N ASN A 22 -5.48 -7.79 27.28
CA ASN A 22 -6.71 -7.00 27.33
C ASN A 22 -7.42 -7.11 28.69
N GLY A 23 -6.67 -7.09 29.79
CA GLY A 23 -7.25 -7.09 31.15
C GLY A 23 -8.10 -8.32 31.49
N GLY A 24 -7.85 -9.46 30.84
CA GLY A 24 -8.61 -10.71 31.01
C GLY A 24 -9.82 -10.84 30.08
N LYS A 25 -10.00 -9.94 29.12
CA LYS A 25 -11.04 -10.03 28.09
C LYS A 25 -10.47 -10.69 26.83
N ALA A 26 -11.06 -11.81 26.43
CA ALA A 26 -10.59 -12.53 25.25
C ALA A 26 -11.01 -11.84 23.94
N THR A 27 -10.11 -11.83 22.95
CA THR A 27 -10.36 -11.45 21.55
C THR A 27 -10.43 -12.69 20.67
N ASN A 28 -10.64 -12.53 19.36
CA ASN A 28 -10.74 -13.64 18.43
C ASN A 28 -9.42 -13.90 17.69
N PRO A 29 -8.72 -15.02 17.96
CA PRO A 29 -7.41 -15.30 17.37
C PRO A 29 -7.40 -15.52 15.85
N ASN A 30 -8.58 -15.56 15.21
CA ASN A 30 -8.68 -15.67 13.76
C ASN A 30 -9.15 -14.37 13.11
N LYS A 31 -9.26 -13.27 13.86
CA LYS A 31 -9.82 -12.01 13.37
C LYS A 31 -9.05 -10.84 13.98
N ALA A 32 -8.17 -10.26 13.16
CA ALA A 32 -7.26 -9.21 13.57
C ALA A 32 -7.92 -7.94 14.15
N ASP A 33 -9.22 -7.76 13.93
CA ASP A 33 -10.07 -6.67 14.40
C ASP A 33 -11.31 -7.36 14.94
N THR A 34 -11.46 -7.56 16.25
CA THR A 34 -12.50 -8.42 16.83
C THR A 34 -13.88 -7.75 16.76
N ASP A 35 -13.98 -6.45 16.99
CA ASP A 35 -15.24 -5.72 17.07
C ASP A 35 -15.75 -5.16 15.71
N GLY A 36 -14.86 -5.09 14.72
CA GLY A 36 -15.17 -4.68 13.35
C GLY A 36 -15.13 -3.18 13.08
N ASP A 37 -14.46 -2.38 13.90
CA ASP A 37 -14.35 -0.93 13.69
C ASP A 37 -13.27 -0.50 12.67
N GLY A 38 -12.45 -1.46 12.23
CA GLY A 38 -11.39 -1.28 11.27
C GLY A 38 -10.05 -0.83 11.85
N ILE A 39 -9.79 -1.14 13.11
CA ILE A 39 -8.49 -1.11 13.80
C ILE A 39 -8.23 -2.51 14.37
N ASN A 40 -6.95 -2.90 14.44
CA ASN A 40 -6.61 -4.24 14.91
C ASN A 40 -6.56 -4.31 16.44
N ASP A 41 -6.92 -5.45 17.03
CA ASP A 41 -7.00 -5.63 18.49
C ASP A 41 -5.65 -5.29 19.16
N GLY A 42 -4.56 -5.79 18.59
CA GLY A 42 -3.20 -5.52 19.04
C GLY A 42 -2.79 -4.05 18.94
N ASP A 43 -3.38 -3.24 18.07
CA ASP A 43 -3.12 -1.79 18.00
C ASP A 43 -3.98 -1.02 18.99
N GLU A 44 -5.23 -1.43 19.21
CA GLU A 44 -6.12 -0.87 20.23
C GLU A 44 -5.58 -1.06 21.64
N ILE A 45 -5.11 -2.27 21.97
CA ILE A 45 -4.48 -2.55 23.27
C ILE A 45 -3.24 -1.67 23.49
N LYS A 46 -2.41 -1.46 22.46
CA LYS A 46 -1.24 -0.58 22.56
C LYS A 46 -1.64 0.89 22.76
N ASN A 47 -2.76 1.30 22.17
CA ASN A 47 -3.31 2.65 22.30
C ASN A 47 -4.14 2.85 23.56
N GLY A 48 -4.44 1.78 24.31
CA GLY A 48 -5.22 1.80 25.53
C GLY A 48 -6.73 1.90 25.31
N THR A 49 -7.23 1.41 24.17
CA THR A 49 -8.67 1.32 23.86
C THR A 49 -9.18 -0.10 23.98
N ASP A 50 -10.50 -0.29 23.86
CA ASP A 50 -11.16 -1.58 24.07
C ASP A 50 -11.43 -2.30 22.73
N PRO A 51 -10.68 -3.38 22.39
CA PRO A 51 -10.81 -4.11 21.13
C PRO A 51 -12.10 -4.93 20.98
N LEU A 52 -12.99 -4.85 21.97
CA LEU A 52 -14.31 -5.48 21.96
C LEU A 52 -15.44 -4.45 21.83
N ASN A 53 -15.12 -3.17 21.67
CA ASN A 53 -16.09 -2.09 21.66
C ASN A 53 -15.98 -1.25 20.38
N PRO A 54 -16.88 -1.48 19.40
CA PRO A 54 -16.78 -0.83 18.09
C PRO A 54 -17.11 0.68 18.13
N ASN A 55 -17.51 1.21 19.30
CA ASN A 55 -17.72 2.63 19.53
C ASN A 55 -16.52 3.31 20.22
N ASP A 56 -15.44 2.56 20.50
CA ASP A 56 -14.19 3.06 21.07
C ASP A 56 -12.96 2.65 20.22
N PRO A 57 -12.89 3.03 18.93
CA PRO A 57 -11.73 2.78 18.06
C PRO A 57 -10.42 3.41 18.55
N GLY A 58 -10.48 4.22 19.61
CA GLY A 58 -9.39 5.08 19.98
C GLY A 58 -9.06 6.14 18.94
N LYS A 59 -7.87 6.72 19.09
CA LYS A 59 -7.35 7.63 18.09
C LYS A 59 -6.90 6.78 16.91
N ALA A 60 -7.76 6.69 15.89
CA ALA A 60 -7.39 6.11 14.60
C ALA A 60 -5.98 6.58 14.24
N ALA A 61 -5.00 5.68 14.37
CA ALA A 61 -3.69 5.92 13.79
C ALA A 61 -3.95 6.30 12.33
N PRO A 62 -3.33 7.38 11.81
CA PRO A 62 -3.67 7.89 10.49
C PRO A 62 -3.64 6.71 9.53
N LYS A 63 -4.79 6.39 8.95
CA LYS A 63 -5.00 5.21 8.12
C LYS A 63 -4.06 5.30 6.92
N THR A 64 -2.81 4.91 7.09
CA THR A 64 -2.09 4.28 6.00
C THR A 64 -2.87 3.00 5.83
N LYS A 65 -3.80 3.02 4.89
CA LYS A 65 -4.31 1.80 4.29
C LYS A 65 -3.04 0.97 4.09
N LYS A 66 -2.84 -0.11 4.86
CA LYS A 66 -2.01 -1.21 4.38
C LYS A 66 -2.78 -1.63 3.14
N VAL A 67 -2.42 -0.99 2.02
CA VAL A 67 -2.82 -1.39 0.69
C VAL A 67 -2.48 -2.86 0.72
N LYS A 68 -3.52 -3.72 0.78
CA LYS A 68 -3.40 -5.14 0.45
C LYS A 68 -2.43 -5.13 -0.71
N LYS A 69 -1.27 -5.77 -0.60
CA LYS A 69 -0.30 -5.77 -1.69
C LYS A 69 -1.04 -6.37 -2.87
N ALA A 70 -1.57 -5.47 -3.70
CA ALA A 70 -2.22 -5.80 -4.93
C ALA A 70 -1.07 -6.29 -5.78
N LYS A 71 -0.87 -7.61 -5.77
CA LYS A 71 -0.19 -8.28 -6.85
C LYS A 71 -1.11 -8.08 -8.06
N GLY A 72 -0.95 -6.93 -8.73
CA GLY A 72 -1.72 -6.56 -9.91
C GLY A 72 -2.26 -5.13 -9.87
N LEU A 73 -1.38 -4.13 -9.78
CA LEU A 73 -1.68 -2.78 -10.26
C LEU A 73 -0.52 -2.34 -11.16
N THR A 74 -0.88 -1.81 -12.33
CA THR A 74 -0.06 -1.17 -13.37
C THR A 74 0.80 -2.08 -14.27
N ALA A 75 0.22 -2.44 -15.42
CA ALA A 75 0.92 -2.36 -16.70
C ALA A 75 -0.01 -1.69 -17.75
N THR A 76 -0.63 -0.57 -17.39
CA THR A 76 -1.06 0.43 -18.37
C THR A 76 0.09 1.43 -18.51
N GLY A 77 1.14 0.97 -19.16
CA GLY A 77 2.30 1.76 -19.54
C GLY A 77 2.56 1.37 -20.97
N ALA A 78 2.15 2.24 -21.88
CA ALA A 78 2.24 2.07 -23.31
C ALA A 78 3.63 1.58 -23.72
N ASP A 79 3.70 0.36 -24.25
CA ASP A 79 4.77 0.00 -25.19
C ASP A 79 4.52 0.84 -26.45
N VAL A 80 5.00 2.08 -26.43
CA VAL A 80 5.17 2.93 -27.62
C VAL A 80 6.34 2.39 -28.45
N ALA A 81 6.28 1.10 -28.78
CA ALA A 81 7.23 0.46 -29.67
C ALA A 81 6.74 0.67 -31.11
N SER A 82 7.27 1.75 -31.71
CA SER A 82 7.73 1.74 -33.10
C SER A 82 6.71 1.41 -34.19
N LEU A 83 5.97 2.41 -34.65
CA LEU A 83 5.53 2.50 -36.05
C LEU A 83 5.74 3.93 -36.56
N ALA A 84 7.00 4.36 -36.58
CA ALA A 84 7.43 5.52 -37.33
C ALA A 84 7.52 5.14 -38.82
N VAL A 85 6.39 5.20 -39.54
CA VAL A 85 6.37 5.16 -41.02
C VAL A 85 5.29 6.09 -41.54
N PHE A 86 5.37 7.40 -41.28
CA PHE A 86 4.60 8.40 -42.05
C PHE A 86 5.25 9.78 -41.92
N ALA A 87 6.22 10.09 -42.79
CA ALA A 87 6.55 11.44 -43.23
C ALA A 87 7.41 11.38 -44.50
N LEU A 88 6.73 11.04 -45.59
CA LEU A 88 7.14 11.38 -46.94
C LEU A 88 7.16 12.91 -47.08
N LEU A 89 8.16 13.42 -47.79
CA LEU A 89 8.11 14.62 -48.63
C LEU A 89 8.59 15.96 -48.06
N ALA A 90 9.57 16.51 -48.79
CA ALA A 90 9.71 17.89 -49.25
C ALA A 90 10.85 18.75 -48.67
N ALA A 91 11.78 19.09 -49.58
CA ALA A 91 12.41 20.39 -49.83
C ALA A 91 13.18 21.08 -48.68
N GLY A 92 14.35 21.68 -48.86
CA GLY A 92 15.05 22.15 -50.04
C GLY A 92 15.99 23.30 -49.62
N ALA A 93 17.08 23.47 -50.37
CA ALA A 93 17.92 24.67 -50.47
C ALA A 93 18.54 25.29 -49.19
N GLY A 94 19.78 24.90 -48.90
CA GLY A 94 20.70 25.67 -48.06
C GLY A 94 21.91 26.15 -48.87
N SER A 95 21.79 27.30 -49.54
CA SER A 95 22.92 27.97 -50.20
C SER A 95 23.59 28.94 -49.21
N VAL A 96 24.73 28.57 -48.63
CA VAL A 96 25.59 29.51 -47.89
C VAL A 96 27.04 29.30 -48.31
N ALA A 97 27.43 29.92 -49.43
CA ALA A 97 28.83 30.05 -49.83
C ALA A 97 29.44 31.28 -49.14
N ILE A 98 30.18 31.04 -48.07
CA ILE A 98 30.94 32.09 -47.36
C ILE A 98 32.09 32.56 -48.26
N ARG A 99 32.01 33.80 -48.71
CA ARG A 99 33.00 34.49 -49.54
C ARG A 99 34.25 34.81 -48.69
N ARG A 100 35.28 33.97 -48.75
CA ARG A 100 36.63 34.30 -48.24
C ARG A 100 37.52 34.72 -49.41
N ARG A 101 37.80 36.02 -49.55
CA ARG A 101 39.01 36.48 -50.24
C ARG A 101 39.86 37.27 -49.24
N LYS A 102 41.02 36.69 -48.93
CA LYS A 102 42.15 37.34 -48.27
C LYS A 102 42.70 38.44 -49.18
N LYS A 103 43.22 39.49 -48.57
CA LYS A 103 44.17 40.43 -49.15
C LYS A 103 45.55 39.78 -49.20
#